data_AF-G9ZFN4-F1
#
_entry.id   AF-G9ZFN4-F1
#
_cell.length_a   1.000
_cell.length_b   1.000
_cell.length_c   1.000
_cell.angle_alpha   90.00
_cell.angle_beta   90.00
_cell.angle_gamma   90.00
#
_symmetry.space_group_name_H-M   'P 1'
#
loop_
_entity.id
_entity.type
_entity.pdbx_description
1 polymer ?
#
loop_
_entity_poly.entity_id
_entity_poly.type
_entity_poly.pdbx_seq_one_letter_code
_entity_poly.pdbx_strand_id
1 'polypeptide(L)' 'MNRRTLHLDLLHSGKYRQHIVKAKKGKGAFSRHEKHKKHHRDPGGVFLCLLFRLCWG' A
#
# COMPACT_ATOMS: atom_id res chain seq x y z
N MET A 1 -38.23 3.01 -2.64
CA MET A 1 -36.98 2.22 -2.78
C MET A 1 -37.08 0.97 -1.92
N ASN A 2 -36.93 -0.20 -2.54
CA ASN A 2 -37.07 -1.49 -1.85
C ASN A 2 -35.79 -1.77 -1.06
N ARG A 3 -35.84 -1.82 0.28
CA ARG A 3 -34.62 -1.88 1.13
C ARG A 3 -33.71 -3.09 0.85
N ARG A 4 -34.25 -4.15 0.25
CA ARG A 4 -33.53 -5.37 -0.10
C ARG A 4 -32.54 -5.21 -1.26
N THR A 5 -32.83 -4.35 -2.23
CA THR A 5 -31.94 -4.13 -3.39
C THR A 5 -30.72 -3.31 -3.01
N LEU A 6 -30.91 -2.27 -2.18
CA LEU A 6 -29.82 -1.43 -1.68
C LEU A 6 -28.77 -2.25 -0.90
N HIS A 7 -29.19 -3.26 -0.13
CA HIS A 7 -28.27 -4.12 0.62
C HIS A 7 -27.42 -5.02 -0.29
N LEU A 8 -28.01 -5.55 -1.37
CA LEU A 8 -27.30 -6.33 -2.40
C LEU A 8 -26.28 -5.48 -3.14
N ASP A 9 -26.67 -4.27 -3.55
CA ASP A 9 -25.78 -3.32 -4.23
C ASP A 9 -24.60 -2.94 -3.32
N LEU A 10 -24.84 -2.72 -2.02
CA LEU A 10 -23.79 -2.47 -1.03
C LEU A 10 -22.83 -3.66 -0.88
N LEU A 11 -23.34 -4.90 -0.81
CA LEU A 11 -22.49 -6.10 -0.73
C LEU A 11 -21.62 -6.28 -1.99
N HIS A 12 -22.20 -6.04 -3.16
CA HIS A 12 -21.53 -6.23 -4.45
C HIS A 12 -20.67 -5.02 -4.87
N SER A 13 -20.86 -3.86 -4.24
CA SER A 13 -20.04 -2.64 -4.48
C SER A 13 -18.55 -2.83 -4.23
N GLY A 14 -18.15 -3.94 -3.59
CA GLY A 14 -16.76 -4.22 -3.25
C GLY A 14 -16.28 -3.51 -1.99
N LYS A 15 -17.01 -2.48 -1.52
CA LYS A 15 -16.68 -1.70 -0.30
C LYS A 15 -16.60 -2.56 0.95
N TYR A 16 -17.39 -3.62 1.03
CA TYR A 16 -17.47 -4.53 2.18
C TYR A 16 -16.88 -5.92 1.87
N ARG A 17 -15.94 -6.00 0.92
CA ARG A 17 -15.24 -7.26 0.63
C ARG A 17 -14.39 -7.68 1.81
N GLN A 18 -14.29 -8.99 2.01
CA GLN A 18 -13.39 -9.55 3.01
C GLN A 18 -11.94 -9.23 2.64
N HIS A 19 -11.22 -8.61 3.57
CA HIS A 19 -9.79 -8.38 3.44
C HIS A 19 -9.02 -9.59 3.92
N ILE A 20 -8.25 -10.21 3.02
CA ILE A 20 -7.37 -11.33 3.37
C ILE A 20 -6.04 -10.76 3.85
N VAL A 21 -5.73 -10.98 5.13
CA VAL A 21 -4.47 -10.54 5.74
C VAL A 21 -3.42 -11.64 5.62
N LYS A 22 -2.18 -11.26 5.29
CA LYS A 22 -1.05 -12.19 5.19
C LYS A 22 -0.71 -12.77 6.57
N ALA A 23 -0.63 -14.09 6.67
CA ALA A 23 -0.26 -14.77 7.91
C ALA A 23 1.19 -14.46 8.30
N LYS A 24 1.48 -14.42 9.61
CA LYS A 24 2.86 -14.23 10.13
C LYS A 24 3.66 -15.54 10.16
N LYS A 25 2.98 -16.69 10.25
CA LYS A 25 3.60 -18.03 10.32
C LYS A 25 2.70 -19.04 9.60
N GLY A 26 3.30 -20.07 8.99
CA GLY A 26 2.57 -21.12 8.27
C GLY A 26 2.25 -20.79 6.81
N LYS A 27 1.14 -21.32 6.30
CA LYS A 27 0.74 -21.15 4.89
C LYS A 27 0.48 -19.67 4.58
N GLY A 28 1.00 -19.20 3.45
CA GLY A 28 0.85 -17.81 3.03
C GLY A 28 1.76 -16.81 3.76
N ALA A 29 2.59 -17.25 4.71
CA ALA A 29 3.52 -16.37 5.42
C ALA A 29 4.80 -16.06 4.65
N PHE A 30 5.18 -16.92 3.69
CA PHE A 30 6.38 -16.72 2.90
C PHE A 30 6.34 -15.40 2.13
N SER A 31 7.39 -14.61 2.25
CA SER A 31 7.57 -13.38 1.49
C SER A 31 8.88 -13.51 0.73
N ARG A 32 8.82 -13.37 -0.60
CA ARG A 32 10.03 -13.33 -1.41
C ARG A 32 10.75 -12.03 -1.10
N HIS A 33 11.91 -12.13 -0.45
CA HIS A 33 12.84 -11.00 -0.40
C HIS A 33 13.57 -10.92 -1.73
N GLU A 34 13.38 -9.79 -2.40
CA GLU A 34 14.10 -9.49 -3.63
C GLU A 34 15.57 -9.25 -3.28
N LYS A 35 16.46 -10.02 -3.93
CA LYS A 35 17.90 -10.11 -3.64
C LYS A 35 18.62 -8.73 -3.62
N HIS A 36 18.01 -7.70 -4.21
CA HIS A 36 18.60 -6.37 -4.36
C HIS A 36 17.71 -5.20 -3.89
N LYS A 37 16.80 -5.38 -2.93
CA LYS A 37 16.10 -4.24 -2.29
C LYS A 37 16.64 -3.94 -0.90
N LYS A 38 17.91 -3.53 -0.86
CA LYS A 38 18.49 -2.75 0.23
C LYS A 38 19.12 -1.48 -0.33
N HIS A 39 18.34 -0.58 -0.92
CA HIS A 39 18.78 0.81 -1.16
C HIS A 39 17.55 1.70 -1.39
N HIS A 40 16.79 1.98 -0.34
CA HIS A 40 16.14 3.28 -0.10
C HIS A 40 15.52 3.25 1.30
N ARG A 41 16.38 3.25 2.33
CA ARG A 41 16.01 3.94 3.57
C ARG A 41 16.20 5.41 3.22
N ASP A 42 15.12 6.04 2.78
CA ASP A 42 15.10 7.48 2.59
C ASP A 42 14.70 8.14 3.91
N PRO A 43 15.62 8.87 4.56
CA PRO A 43 15.27 10.10 5.23
C PRO A 43 16.08 11.29 4.68
N GLY A 44 16.63 11.20 3.46
CA GLY A 44 17.60 12.15 2.90
C GLY A 44 17.13 12.95 1.69
N GLY A 45 16.02 12.58 1.05
CA GLY A 45 15.54 13.17 -0.22
C GLY A 45 15.10 14.63 -0.15
N VAL A 46 14.89 15.19 1.05
CA VAL A 46 14.53 16.61 1.22
C VAL A 46 15.75 17.55 1.22
N PHE A 47 16.94 17.08 1.64
CA PHE A 47 18.10 17.96 1.77
C PHE A 47 18.80 18.24 0.42
N LEU A 48 18.86 17.23 -0.46
CA LEU A 48 19.48 17.38 -1.79
C LEU A 48 18.66 18.30 -2.71
N CYS A 49 17.33 18.26 -2.62
CA CYS A 49 16.44 19.09 -3.43
C CYS A 49 16.55 20.58 -3.06
N LEU A 50 16.76 20.88 -1.77
CA LEU A 50 16.97 22.25 -1.29
C LEU A 50 18.32 22.82 -1.79
N LEU A 51 19.37 22.00 -1.76
CA LEU A 51 20.70 22.38 -2.25
C LEU A 51 20.72 22.62 -3.77
N PHE A 52 20.04 21.77 -4.53
CA PHE A 52 19.93 21.95 -5.99
C PHE A 52 19.16 23.21 -6.36
N ARG A 53 18.13 23.57 -5.58
CA ARG A 53 17.34 24.78 -5.78
C ARG A 53 18.07 26.06 -5.38
N LEU A 54 19.04 25.98 -4.47
CA LEU A 54 19.89 27.12 -4.08
C LEU A 54 21.09 27.33 -5.01
N CYS A 55 21.60 26.28 -5.64
CA CYS A 55 22.73 26.39 -6.57
C CYS A 55 22.33 26.76 -8.01
N TRP A 56 21.04 26.66 -8.38
CA TRP A 56 20.51 27.04 -9.69
C TRP A 56 19.34 28.03 -9.61
N GLY A 57 19.28 28.83 -8.54
CA GLY A 57 18.42 30.01 -8.42
C GLY A 57 19.17 31.29 -8.73
#